data_AF-A0A0Q4C5G9-F1
#
_entry.id   AF-A0A0Q4C5G9-F1
#
_cell.length_a   1.000
_cell.length_b   1.000
_cell.length_c   1.000
_cell.angle_alpha   90.00
_cell.angle_beta   90.00
_cell.angle_gamma   90.00
#
_symmetry.space_group_name_H-M   'P 1'
#
loop_
_entity.id
_entity.type
_entity.pdbx_description
1 polymer ?
#
loop_
_entity_poly.entity_id
_entity_poly.type
_entity_poly.pdbx_seq_one_letter_code
_entity_poly.pdbx_strand_id
1 'polypeptide(L)'
;MTDQELIENIKLAINPKFKDWVLFRNGTYIIFDDITKVKNIEDEAIAMMKEFGPVFAGGPAGDFNTIHLTKTEGWIVAGHGYGMYTYVSPSEMQNTSANDLEVGLFGRSKRDLDGKNPEIIYINKSK
;
A
#
# COMPACT_ATOMS: atom_id res chain seq x y z
N MET A 1 -3.94 8.32 -13.11
CA MET A 1 -2.53 8.00 -12.82
C MET A 1 -2.17 6.70 -13.53
N THR A 2 -1.02 6.66 -14.19
CA THR A 2 -0.44 5.47 -14.81
C THR A 2 0.34 4.64 -13.81
N ASP A 3 0.65 3.38 -14.14
CA ASP A 3 1.42 2.49 -13.27
C ASP A 3 2.83 3.06 -13.01
N GLN A 4 3.43 3.72 -14.00
CA GLN A 4 4.75 4.33 -13.87
C GLN A 4 4.73 5.52 -12.90
N GLU A 5 3.71 6.40 -12.98
CA GLU A 5 3.54 7.50 -12.03
C GLU A 5 3.32 7.00 -10.60
N LEU A 6 2.53 5.93 -10.44
CA LEU A 6 2.28 5.30 -9.15
C LEU A 6 3.57 4.74 -8.54
N ILE A 7 4.39 4.05 -9.34
CA ILE A 7 5.70 3.50 -8.90
C ILE A 7 6.62 4.62 -8.40
N GLU A 8 6.72 5.73 -9.13
CA GLU A 8 7.60 6.84 -8.75
C GLU A 8 7.11 7.55 -7.48
N ASN A 9 5.80 7.75 -7.33
CA ASN A 9 5.24 8.31 -6.10
C ASN A 9 5.50 7.41 -4.88
N ILE A 10 5.37 6.10 -5.05
CA ILE A 10 5.63 5.14 -3.96
C ILE A 10 7.10 5.08 -3.58
N LYS A 11 8.02 5.16 -4.55
CA LYS A 11 9.47 5.31 -4.26
C LYS A 11 9.77 6.53 -3.40
N LEU A 12 9.07 7.64 -3.61
CA LEU A 12 9.21 8.86 -2.82
C LEU A 12 8.55 8.75 -1.43
N ALA A 13 7.47 7.97 -1.32
CA ALA A 13 6.73 7.74 -0.08
C ALA A 13 7.45 6.80 0.89
N ILE A 14 8.17 5.79 0.36
CA ILE A 14 8.88 4.80 1.17
C ILE A 14 10.17 5.40 1.74
N ASN A 15 10.44 5.14 3.02
CA ASN A 15 11.72 5.52 3.62
C ASN A 15 12.86 4.80 2.86
N PRO A 16 13.87 5.51 2.32
CA PRO A 16 14.93 4.91 1.51
C PRO A 16 15.73 3.78 2.19
N LYS A 17 15.63 3.62 3.52
CA LYS A 17 16.23 2.47 4.23
C LYS A 17 15.57 1.14 3.86
N PHE A 18 14.31 1.15 3.47
CA PHE A 18 13.56 -0.02 3.05
C PHE A 18 13.70 -0.19 1.54
N LYS A 19 14.42 -1.23 1.13
CA LYS A 19 14.74 -1.48 -0.28
C LYS A 19 13.92 -2.61 -0.89
N ASP A 20 13.35 -3.48 -0.08
CA ASP A 20 12.63 -4.66 -0.55
C ASP A 20 11.14 -4.45 -0.35
N TRP A 21 10.42 -4.29 -1.46
CA TRP A 21 8.98 -4.07 -1.42
C TRP A 21 8.29 -4.47 -2.71
N VAL A 22 7.01 -4.84 -2.59
CA VAL A 22 6.14 -5.26 -3.69
C VAL A 22 4.95 -4.31 -3.74
N LEU A 23 4.56 -3.91 -4.95
CA LEU A 23 3.44 -3.02 -5.21
C LEU A 23 2.35 -3.72 -6.03
N PHE A 24 1.12 -3.53 -5.58
CA PHE A 24 -0.09 -4.03 -6.17
C PHE A 24 -0.83 -2.97 -6.99
N ARG A 25 -1.67 -3.44 -7.91
CA ARG A 25 -2.38 -2.64 -8.91
C ARG A 25 -3.09 -1.42 -8.33
N ASN A 26 -3.73 -1.55 -7.16
CA ASN A 26 -4.48 -0.46 -6.53
C ASN A 26 -3.64 0.35 -5.54
N GLY A 27 -2.31 0.29 -5.60
CA GLY A 27 -1.45 1.18 -4.80
C GLY A 27 -1.16 0.68 -3.39
N THR A 28 -1.60 -0.54 -3.03
CA THR A 28 -1.11 -1.19 -1.81
C THR A 28 0.29 -1.72 -2.06
N TYR A 29 1.20 -1.50 -1.11
CA TYR A 29 2.54 -2.06 -1.15
C TYR A 29 2.90 -2.71 0.18
N ILE A 30 3.78 -3.70 0.09
CA ILE A 30 4.29 -4.46 1.24
C ILE A 30 5.80 -4.28 1.29
N ILE A 31 6.31 -3.83 2.43
CA ILE A 31 7.74 -3.73 2.74
C ILE A 31 8.19 -5.02 3.44
N PHE A 32 9.31 -5.56 2.99
CA PHE A 32 10.00 -6.69 3.60
C PHE A 32 11.25 -6.21 4.34
N ASP A 33 11.28 -6.35 5.66
CA ASP A 33 12.43 -5.93 6.48
C ASP A 33 13.63 -6.87 6.33
N ASP A 34 13.38 -8.16 6.04
CA ASP A 34 14.41 -9.18 5.92
C ASP A 34 14.06 -10.16 4.79
N ILE A 35 14.49 -9.80 3.58
CA ILE A 35 14.22 -10.60 2.38
C ILE A 35 14.92 -11.96 2.39
N THR A 36 15.94 -12.15 3.25
CA THR A 36 16.70 -13.42 3.32
C THR A 36 15.87 -14.58 3.85
N LYS A 37 14.78 -14.28 4.56
CA LYS A 37 13.81 -15.26 5.06
C LYS A 37 12.75 -15.63 4.03
N VAL A 38 12.70 -14.92 2.91
CA VAL A 38 11.66 -15.06 1.89
C VAL A 38 12.24 -15.82 0.70
N LYS A 39 11.72 -17.03 0.44
CA LYS A 39 12.15 -17.84 -0.72
C LYS A 39 11.70 -17.22 -2.04
N ASN A 40 10.43 -16.81 -2.11
CA ASN A 40 9.87 -16.11 -3.26
C ASN A 40 9.03 -14.94 -2.75
N ILE A 41 9.48 -13.73 -3.05
CA ILE A 41 8.83 -12.48 -2.63
C ILE A 41 7.45 -12.30 -3.26
N GLU A 42 7.24 -12.83 -4.48
CA GLU A 42 5.96 -12.74 -5.16
C GLU A 42 4.93 -13.58 -4.43
N ASP A 43 5.24 -14.86 -4.19
CA ASP A 43 4.35 -15.79 -3.49
C ASP A 43 4.04 -15.29 -2.07
N GLU A 44 5.05 -14.80 -1.35
CA GLU A 44 4.87 -14.25 0.00
C GLU A 44 4.01 -12.98 -0.01
N ALA A 45 4.25 -12.05 -0.93
CA ALA A 45 3.44 -10.84 -1.06
C ALA A 45 1.98 -11.17 -1.41
N ILE A 46 1.75 -12.12 -2.34
CA ILE A 46 0.40 -12.59 -2.68
C ILE A 46 -0.27 -13.22 -1.46
N ALA A 47 0.45 -14.05 -0.69
CA ALA A 47 -0.08 -14.69 0.51
C ALA A 47 -0.48 -13.64 1.57
N MET A 48 0.41 -12.70 1.87
CA MET A 48 0.14 -11.59 2.78
C MET A 48 -1.03 -10.72 2.30
N MET A 49 -1.13 -10.43 0.99
CA MET A 49 -2.22 -9.64 0.44
C MET A 49 -3.57 -10.36 0.58
N LYS A 50 -3.62 -11.68 0.37
CA LYS A 50 -4.85 -12.47 0.56
C LYS A 50 -5.24 -12.58 2.04
N GLU A 51 -4.27 -12.69 2.93
CA GLU A 51 -4.52 -12.82 4.37
C GLU A 51 -4.95 -11.49 5.00
N PHE A 52 -4.22 -10.41 4.70
CA PHE A 52 -4.39 -9.13 5.40
C PHE A 52 -5.10 -8.07 4.54
N GLY A 53 -5.12 -8.19 3.22
CA GLY A 53 -5.72 -7.22 2.31
C GLY A 53 -7.24 -7.03 2.50
N PRO A 54 -8.05 -8.11 2.55
CA PRO A 54 -9.50 -8.01 2.68
C PRO A 54 -9.93 -7.29 3.96
N VAL A 55 -10.86 -6.34 3.82
CA VAL A 55 -11.37 -5.57 4.95
C VAL A 55 -12.75 -6.08 5.33
N PHE A 56 -12.83 -6.83 6.43
CA PHE A 56 -14.10 -7.30 6.99
C PHE A 56 -14.66 -6.29 8.00
N ALA A 57 -15.96 -5.98 7.88
CA ALA A 57 -16.65 -5.14 8.85
C ALA A 57 -16.59 -5.76 10.26
N GLY A 58 -16.17 -4.98 11.26
CA GLY A 58 -16.01 -5.43 12.64
C GLY A 58 -14.71 -6.22 12.92
N GLY A 59 -13.80 -6.34 11.95
CA GLY A 59 -12.47 -6.96 12.15
C GLY A 59 -11.37 -5.95 12.50
N PRO A 60 -10.15 -6.42 12.86
CA PRO A 60 -8.99 -5.57 13.19
C PRO A 60 -8.57 -4.61 12.06
N ALA A 61 -8.96 -4.89 10.82
CA ALA A 61 -8.78 -4.00 9.66
C ALA A 61 -9.73 -2.79 9.65
N GLY A 62 -10.53 -2.61 10.71
CA GLY A 62 -11.36 -1.44 10.98
C GLY A 62 -10.54 -0.18 11.27
N ASP A 63 -9.42 -0.36 11.98
CA ASP A 63 -8.53 0.73 12.40
C ASP A 63 -7.52 1.06 11.32
N PHE A 64 -7.34 2.35 11.06
CA PHE A 64 -6.37 2.87 10.11
C PHE A 64 -5.75 4.16 10.62
N ASN A 65 -4.58 4.46 10.07
CA ASN A 65 -3.91 5.74 10.27
C ASN A 65 -3.58 6.36 8.93
N THR A 66 -3.82 7.66 8.81
CA THR A 66 -3.51 8.44 7.61
C THR A 66 -2.24 9.24 7.86
N ILE A 67 -1.23 9.06 7.01
CA ILE A 67 0.07 9.71 7.11
C ILE A 67 0.22 10.63 5.89
N HIS A 68 0.42 11.92 6.14
CA HIS A 68 0.63 12.93 5.10
C HIS A 68 2.07 12.84 4.58
N LEU A 69 2.22 12.75 3.25
CA LEU A 69 3.53 12.68 2.62
C LEU A 69 4.15 14.06 2.46
N THR A 70 5.47 14.13 2.63
CA THR A 70 6.24 15.38 2.55
C THR A 70 7.16 15.46 1.33
N LYS A 71 7.43 14.32 0.67
CA LYS A 71 8.33 14.21 -0.49
C LYS A 71 7.60 13.98 -1.81
N THR A 72 6.33 13.64 -1.75
CA THR A 72 5.40 13.60 -2.88
C THR A 72 4.02 13.98 -2.36
N GLU A 73 3.11 14.33 -3.25
CA GLU A 73 1.73 14.61 -2.89
C GLU A 73 0.99 13.34 -2.48
N GLY A 74 0.01 13.49 -1.59
CA GLY A 74 -0.89 12.42 -1.18
C GLY A 74 -0.60 11.87 0.21
N TRP A 75 -1.11 10.67 0.44
CA TRP A 75 -1.16 10.06 1.76
C TRP A 75 -0.79 8.60 1.72
N ILE A 76 -0.35 8.09 2.86
CA ILE A 76 -0.24 6.68 3.14
C ILE A 76 -1.31 6.30 4.16
N VAL A 77 -2.06 5.26 3.84
CA VAL A 77 -3.01 4.63 4.77
C VAL A 77 -2.37 3.37 5.30
N ALA A 78 -2.12 3.35 6.61
CA ALA A 78 -1.68 2.18 7.36
C ALA A 78 -2.88 1.52 8.05
N GLY A 79 -2.77 0.23 8.32
CA GLY A 79 -3.82 -0.53 9.02
C GLY A 79 -3.30 -1.87 9.52
N HIS A 80 -4.15 -2.89 9.50
CA HIS A 80 -3.78 -4.25 9.86
C HIS A 80 -2.64 -4.81 8.97
N GLY A 81 -1.90 -5.83 9.38
CA GLY A 81 -0.82 -6.43 8.57
C GLY A 81 0.47 -5.59 8.56
N TYR A 82 1.50 -6.10 9.22
CA TYR A 82 2.80 -5.42 9.33
C TYR A 82 3.44 -5.21 7.95
N GLY A 83 4.02 -4.03 7.74
CA GLY A 83 4.69 -3.68 6.49
C GLY A 83 3.75 -3.37 5.31
N MET A 84 2.43 -3.45 5.49
CA MET A 84 1.44 -3.20 4.43
C MET A 84 0.85 -1.78 4.53
N TYR A 85 0.92 -1.05 3.42
CA TYR A 85 0.51 0.35 3.33
C TYR A 85 -0.18 0.60 2.00
N THR A 86 -1.08 1.58 1.94
CA THR A 86 -1.77 1.95 0.69
C THR A 86 -1.55 3.41 0.38
N TYR A 87 -1.03 3.69 -0.83
CA TYR A 87 -0.86 5.06 -1.32
C TYR A 87 -2.18 5.59 -1.89
N VAL A 88 -2.51 6.83 -1.52
CA VAL A 88 -3.65 7.57 -2.05
C VAL A 88 -3.14 8.87 -2.67
N SER A 89 -3.34 9.01 -3.98
CA SER A 89 -3.03 10.25 -4.68
C SER A 89 -4.17 11.26 -4.51
N PRO A 90 -3.89 12.57 -4.36
CA PRO A 90 -4.93 13.60 -4.37
C PRO A 90 -5.73 13.62 -5.68
N SER A 91 -5.12 13.21 -6.79
CA SER A 91 -5.80 13.12 -8.10
C SER A 91 -6.88 12.04 -8.16
N GLU A 92 -6.84 11.05 -7.26
CA GLU A 92 -7.86 10.00 -7.14
C GLU A 92 -9.02 10.43 -6.25
N MET A 93 -8.86 11.53 -5.50
CA MET A 93 -9.87 12.07 -4.61
C MET A 93 -10.71 13.12 -5.33
N GLN A 94 -12.03 13.10 -5.13
CA GLN A 94 -12.93 14.10 -5.71
C GLN A 94 -12.75 15.49 -5.10
N ASN A 95 -12.13 15.57 -3.91
CA ASN A 95 -11.90 16.80 -3.17
C ASN A 95 -10.42 16.92 -2.79
N THR A 96 -9.78 18.00 -3.19
CA THR A 96 -8.39 18.31 -2.82
C THR A 96 -8.23 18.67 -1.34
N SER A 97 -9.33 18.92 -0.64
CA SER A 97 -9.41 19.13 0.82
C SER A 97 -10.01 17.91 1.54
N ALA A 98 -9.77 16.69 1.02
CA ALA A 98 -10.23 15.47 1.68
C ALA A 98 -9.63 15.38 3.10
N ASN A 99 -10.47 15.07 4.07
CA ASN A 99 -10.01 14.89 5.45
C ASN A 99 -9.43 13.47 5.65
N ASP A 100 -8.72 13.27 6.77
CA ASP A 100 -8.02 12.01 7.05
C ASP A 100 -8.94 10.78 7.08
N LEU A 101 -10.22 10.96 7.44
CA LEU A 101 -11.22 9.91 7.46
C LEU A 101 -11.58 9.48 6.03
N GLU A 102 -11.84 10.44 5.13
CA GLU A 102 -12.16 10.17 3.72
C GLU A 102 -10.99 9.48 3.02
N VAL A 103 -9.77 9.98 3.22
CA VAL A 103 -8.54 9.38 2.68
C VAL A 103 -8.36 7.96 3.20
N GLY A 104 -8.53 7.74 4.50
CA GLY A 104 -8.35 6.43 5.11
C GLY A 104 -9.39 5.40 4.66
N LEU A 105 -10.66 5.81 4.52
CA LEU A 105 -11.71 4.96 3.97
C LEU A 105 -11.45 4.59 2.51
N PHE A 106 -10.99 5.55 1.70
CA PHE A 106 -10.65 5.29 0.31
C PHE A 106 -9.43 4.37 0.19
N GLY A 107 -8.36 4.62 0.94
CA GLY A 107 -7.20 3.72 1.01
C GLY A 107 -7.57 2.30 1.44
N ARG A 108 -8.47 2.15 2.42
CA ARG A 108 -9.01 0.84 2.81
C ARG A 108 -9.75 0.13 1.68
N SER A 109 -10.58 0.85 0.91
CA SER A 109 -11.25 0.25 -0.25
C SER A 109 -10.26 -0.20 -1.32
N LYS A 110 -9.20 0.56 -1.57
CA LYS A 110 -8.13 0.19 -2.52
C LYS A 110 -7.41 -1.08 -2.08
N ARG A 111 -7.10 -1.17 -0.79
CA ARG A 111 -6.52 -2.37 -0.17
C ARG A 111 -7.43 -3.59 -0.26
N ASP A 112 -8.73 -3.42 -0.04
CA ASP A 112 -9.70 -4.52 -0.18
C ASP A 112 -9.77 -5.05 -1.63
N LEU A 113 -9.65 -4.17 -2.63
CA LEU A 113 -9.55 -4.57 -4.03
C LEU A 113 -8.29 -5.41 -4.29
N ASP A 114 -7.13 -4.95 -3.80
CA ASP A 114 -5.88 -5.73 -3.89
C ASP A 114 -5.97 -7.06 -3.11
N GLY A 115 -6.68 -7.09 -1.98
CA GLY A 115 -6.89 -8.31 -1.19
C GLY A 115 -7.75 -9.36 -1.89
N LYS A 116 -8.81 -8.90 -2.58
CA LYS A 116 -9.72 -9.78 -3.33
C LYS A 116 -9.14 -10.26 -4.65
N ASN A 117 -8.39 -9.38 -5.34
CA ASN A 117 -7.78 -9.68 -6.63
C ASN A 117 -6.32 -9.17 -6.67
N PRO A 118 -5.40 -9.89 -6.01
CA PRO A 118 -4.02 -9.45 -5.90
C PRO A 118 -3.31 -9.52 -7.25
N GLU A 119 -2.89 -8.36 -7.75
CA GLU A 119 -2.13 -8.20 -8.98
C GLU A 119 -0.89 -7.36 -8.69
N ILE A 120 0.29 -7.96 -8.81
CA ILE A 120 1.58 -7.28 -8.62
C ILE A 120 1.94 -6.54 -9.91
N ILE A 121 2.22 -5.25 -9.79
CA ILE A 121 2.64 -4.40 -10.92
C ILE A 121 4.11 -3.98 -10.84
N TYR A 122 4.73 -4.08 -9.65
CA TYR A 122 6.14 -3.74 -9.48
C TYR A 122 6.76 -4.41 -8.27
N ILE A 123 8.05 -4.73 -8.38
CA ILE A 123 8.86 -5.29 -7.31
C ILE A 123 10.19 -4.55 -7.26
N ASN A 124 10.51 -3.99 -6.10
CA ASN A 124 11.83 -3.45 -5.80
C ASN A 124 12.59 -4.45 -4.93
N LYS A 125 13.83 -4.77 -5.31
CA LYS A 125 14.71 -5.65 -4.53
C LYS A 125 16.03 -4.95 -4.28
N SER A 126 16.56 -5.01 -3.06
CA SER A 126 17.99 -4.82 -2.86
C SER A 126 18.72 -6.02 -3.48
N LYS A 127 19.72 -5.75 -4.31
CA LYS A 127 20.55 -6.80 -4.90
C LYS A 127 21.40 -7.49 -3.85
#